data_AF-S0F454-F1
#
_entry.id   AF-S0F454-F1
#
_cell.length_a   1.000
_cell.length_b   1.000
_cell.length_c   1.000
_cell.angle_alpha   90.00
_cell.angle_beta   90.00
_cell.angle_gamma   90.00
#
_symmetry.space_group_name_H-M   'P 1'
#
loop_
_entity.id
_entity.type
_entity.pdbx_description
1 polymer ?
#
loop_
_entity_poly.entity_id
_entity_poly.type
_entity_poly.pdbx_seq_one_letter_code
_entity_poly.pdbx_strand_id
1 'polypeptide(L)' 'MYWTLELASKLEDAPWPATKDELIDYAMRSGAPLEVIENLQEMEDEGEIYESIEDIWPDYPSKED' A
#
# COMPACT_ATOMS: atom_id res chain seq x y z
N MET A 1 -10.84 -1.19 5.94
CA MET A 1 -9.89 -1.49 4.86
C MET A 1 -10.51 -2.33 3.75
N TYR A 2 -10.57 -1.76 2.54
CA TYR A 2 -11.09 -2.38 1.32
C TYR A 2 -10.03 -2.29 0.23
N TRP A 3 -9.27 -3.36 0.01
CA TRP A 3 -8.27 -3.40 -1.07
C TRP A 3 -8.84 -4.04 -2.34
N THR A 4 -8.38 -3.54 -3.49
CA THR A 4 -8.63 -4.12 -4.81
C THR A 4 -7.32 -4.18 -5.58
N LEU A 5 -7.27 -5.00 -6.64
CA LEU A 5 -6.08 -5.10 -7.51
C LEU A 5 -5.67 -3.74 -8.09
N GLU A 6 -6.64 -2.91 -8.43
CA GLU A 6 -6.37 -1.57 -8.95
C GLU A 6 -5.71 -0.67 -7.89
N LEU A 7 -6.20 -0.71 -6.64
CA LEU A 7 -5.63 0.07 -5.54
C LEU A 7 -4.22 -0.43 -5.19
N ALA A 8 -4.05 -1.74 -5.08
CA ALA A 8 -2.77 -2.38 -4.80
C ALA A 8 -1.73 -2.12 -5.90
N SER A 9 -2.15 -2.12 -7.18
CA SER A 9 -1.28 -1.78 -8.32
C SER A 9 -0.64 -0.39 -8.21
N LYS A 10 -1.25 0.55 -7.47
CA LYS A 10 -0.68 1.89 -7.27
C LYS A 10 0.53 1.87 -6.36
N LEU A 11 0.59 0.91 -5.44
CA LEU A 11 1.67 0.76 -4.48
C LEU A 11 2.76 -0.19 -4.97
N GLU A 12 2.58 -0.92 -6.08
CA GLU A 12 3.62 -1.81 -6.61
C GLU A 12 4.92 -1.07 -6.94
N ASP A 13 4.83 0.16 -7.44
CA ASP A 13 5.97 1.02 -7.76
C ASP A 13 6.41 1.91 -6.58
N ALA A 14 5.84 1.69 -5.39
CA ALA A 14 6.24 2.41 -4.18
C ALA A 14 7.70 2.12 -3.83
N PRO A 15 8.37 3.02 -3.08
CA PRO A 15 9.79 2.88 -2.75
C PRO A 15 10.02 1.87 -1.61
N TRP A 16 9.68 0.60 -1.85
CA TRP A 16 9.90 -0.48 -0.88
C TRP A 16 11.40 -0.73 -0.62
N PRO A 17 11.78 -1.14 0.59
CA PRO A 17 10.93 -1.28 1.78
C PRO A 17 10.56 0.09 2.37
N ALA A 18 9.32 0.26 2.82
CA ALA A 18 8.76 1.55 3.24
C ALA A 18 7.88 1.45 4.49
N THR A 19 7.87 2.52 5.28
CA THR A 19 6.96 2.68 6.42
C THR A 19 5.56 3.13 5.96
N LYS A 20 4.56 2.97 6.84
CA LYS A 20 3.18 3.44 6.58
C LYS A 20 3.13 4.90 6.15
N ASP A 21 3.84 5.77 6.85
CA ASP A 21 3.90 7.20 6.55
C ASP A 21 4.53 7.47 5.18
N GLU A 22 5.60 6.77 4.82
CA GLU A 22 6.25 6.90 3.51
C GLU A 22 5.34 6.44 2.36
N LEU A 23 4.55 5.39 2.57
CA LEU A 23 3.58 4.91 1.60
C LEU A 23 2.41 5.88 1.42
N ILE A 24 1.93 6.49 2.50
CA ILE A 24 0.92 7.56 2.45
C ILE A 24 1.46 8.75 1.66
N ASP A 25 2.68 9.19 1.97
CA ASP A 25 3.36 10.27 1.26
C ASP A 25 3.54 9.97 -0.23
N TYR A 26 3.95 8.75 -0.56
CA TYR A 26 4.07 8.28 -1.94
C TYR A 26 2.71 8.26 -2.66
N ALA A 27 1.66 7.74 -2.02
CA ALA A 27 0.31 7.69 -2.58
C ALA A 27 -0.23 9.11 -2.87
N MET A 28 -0.02 10.06 -1.96
CA MET A 28 -0.39 11.46 -2.18
C MET A 28 0.40 12.11 -3.33
N ARG A 29 1.71 11.89 -3.41
CA ARG A 29 2.58 12.50 -4.43
C ARG A 29 2.38 11.90 -5.83
N SER A 30 2.11 10.61 -5.91
CA SER A 30 1.83 9.90 -7.16
C SER A 30 0.42 10.19 -7.68
N GLY A 31 -0.45 10.79 -6.86
CA GLY A 31 -1.85 11.03 -7.22
C GLY A 31 -2.68 9.76 -7.19
N ALA A 32 -2.36 8.82 -6.29
CA ALA A 32 -3.15 7.62 -6.06
C ALA A 32 -4.59 7.98 -5.61
N PRO A 33 -5.58 7.11 -5.88
CA PRO A 33 -6.95 7.31 -5.42
C PRO A 33 -7.02 7.52 -3.91
N LEU A 34 -7.97 8.33 -3.46
CA LEU A 34 -8.18 8.62 -2.03
C LEU A 34 -8.36 7.33 -1.21
N GLU A 35 -9.02 6.33 -1.76
CA GLU A 35 -9.20 5.01 -1.14
C GLU A 35 -7.86 4.33 -0.76
N VAL A 36 -6.78 4.52 -1.54
CA VAL A 36 -5.45 3.99 -1.18
C VAL A 36 -4.95 4.68 0.10
N ILE A 37 -5.08 6.01 0.15
CA ILE A 37 -4.62 6.82 1.29
C ILE A 37 -5.44 6.48 2.53
N GLU A 38 -6.77 6.39 2.40
CA GLU A 38 -7.67 6.03 3.50
C GLU A 38 -7.37 4.62 4.01
N ASN A 39 -7.18 3.64 3.13
CA ASN A 39 -6.79 2.29 3.52
C ASN A 39 -5.48 2.28 4.30
N LEU A 40 -4.44 2.98 3.81
CA LEU A 40 -3.15 3.08 4.50
C LEU A 40 -3.29 3.78 5.85
N GLN A 41 -4.11 4.82 5.97
CA GLN A 41 -4.35 5.51 7.24
C GLN A 41 -5.15 4.66 8.25
N GLU A 42 -6.07 3.84 7.76
CA GLU A 42 -6.84 2.88 8.56
C GLU A 42 -5.99 1.70 9.06
N MET A 43 -4.80 1.47 8.49
CA MET A 43 -3.86 0.46 9.00
C MET A 43 -3.39 0.83 10.40
N GLU A 44 -3.26 -0.17 11.28
CA GLU A 44 -2.65 0.03 12.58
C GLU A 44 -1.18 0.46 12.40
N ASP A 45 -0.75 1.48 13.15
CA ASP A 45 0.63 1.94 13.12
C ASP A 45 1.50 1.03 13.99
N GLU A 46 2.01 -0.05 13.41
CA GLU A 46 2.88 -0.97 14.14
C GLU A 46 4.35 -0.50 14.15
N GLY A 47 4.68 0.60 13.45
CA GLY A 47 6.06 1.04 13.26
C GLY A 47 6.91 0.03 12.47
N GLU A 48 6.26 -0.93 11.82
CA GLU A 48 6.89 -1.95 10.99
C GLU A 48 7.20 -1.39 9.61
N ILE A 49 8.27 -1.93 9.03
CA ILE A 49 8.67 -1.65 7.65
C ILE A 49 8.02 -2.72 6.78
N TYR A 50 7.27 -2.29 5.78
CA TYR A 50 6.68 -3.18 4.79
C TYR A 50 7.68 -3.39 3.65
N GLU A 51 7.91 -4.64 3.25
CA GLU A 51 8.83 -5.02 2.16
C GLU A 51 8.09 -5.05 0.81
N SER A 52 6.77 -5.26 0.81
CA SER A 52 5.93 -5.23 -0.38
C SER A 52 4.44 -5.01 -0.07
N ILE A 53 3.64 -4.90 -1.13
CA ILE A 53 2.17 -4.83 -1.02
C ILE A 53 1.56 -6.10 -0.39
N GLU A 54 2.24 -7.24 -0.46
CA GLU A 54 1.79 -8.50 0.16
C GLU A 54 1.82 -8.43 1.69
N ASP A 55 2.71 -7.62 2.27
CA ASP A 55 2.76 -7.38 3.72
C ASP A 55 1.59 -6.52 4.19
N ILE A 56 1.05 -5.67 3.30
CA ILE A 56 -0.11 -4.80 3.57
C ILE A 56 -1.42 -5.53 3.28
N TRP A 57 -1.45 -6.28 2.18
CA TRP A 57 -2.59 -7.03 1.73
C TRP A 57 -2.19 -8.47 1.39
N PRO A 58 -2.31 -9.41 2.35
CA PRO A 58 -1.87 -10.79 2.16
C PRO A 58 -2.70 -11.58 1.14
N ASP A 59 -3.91 -11.11 0.79
CA ASP A 59 -4.72 -11.67 -0.30
C ASP A 59 -4.42 -11.04 -1.66
N TYR A 60 -3.38 -10.20 -1.77
CA TYR A 60 -2.93 -9.69 -3.05
C TYR A 60 -2.51 -10.88 -3.91
N PRO A 61 -3.16 -11.13 -5.07
CA PRO A 61 -2.74 -12.21 -5.93
C PRO A 61 -1.34 -11.87 -6.41
N SER A 62 -0.40 -12.76 -6.13
CA SER A 62 0.92 -12.70 -6.71
C SER A 62 0.75 -12.54 -8.22
N LYS A 63 1.57 -11.71 -8.86
CA LYS A 63 1.58 -11.54 -10.33
C LYS A 63 1.91 -12.83 -11.12
N GLU A 64 1.92 -13.99 -10.44
CA GLU A 64 2.22 -15.32 -10.95
C GLU A 64 0.96 -16.22 -10.92
N ASP A 65 -0.10 -15.84 -11.65
CA ASP A 65 -1.07 -16.78 -12.26
C ASP A 65 -1.68 -16.18 -13.54
#